data_AF-A0AAI8VZT5-F1
#
_entry.id   AF-A0AAI8VZT5-F1
#
_cell.length_a   1.000
_cell.length_b   1.000
_cell.length_c   1.000
_cell.angle_alpha   90.00
_cell.angle_beta   90.00
_cell.angle_gamma   90.00
#
_symmetry.space_group_name_H-M   'P 1'
#
loop_
_entity.id
_entity.type
_entity.pdbx_description
1 polymer ?
#
loop_
_entity_poly.entity_id
_entity_poly.type
_entity_poly.pdbx_seq_one_letter_code
_entity_poly.pdbx_strand_id
1 'polypeptide(L)'
;MAYLTLAAISAFVSVAASAALPVLVTEVSHDVVSPTVTEPPSPTAWARALPPRQNQVVTMTIVNSMGAAVSTSHQLGGVAPTVIAGGTGSGPMAANETAILALPSGYHGGIAVGRPGKKLTDAASLIESSFVDLSGQGKPQAYADVSFVNGFSLPMVCSCDNTVVTGCNIDMFALNTCQDVDDGGACINTARSDSYAKVDPPDFFVPCEHAAYTWPSDDAATTNGGDTCNNGITCCIGTSCAPNPAQDQNSSSSAVSGGASSYSSSSSTYSYEPSATNPAAAYTPTTYTPVTTSTAAAGNTAVTTSTAPVGNTAVTTTVMSTATATATATADPGECCQWGGGFGGHHGPP
;
A
#
# COMPACT_ATOMS: atom_id res chain seq x y z
N MET A 1 59.93 -42.91 27.47
CA MET A 1 59.85 -42.02 28.64
C MET A 1 60.38 -40.65 28.24
N ALA A 2 59.51 -39.66 28.13
CA ALA A 2 59.87 -38.24 28.15
C ALA A 2 58.60 -37.46 28.48
N TYR A 3 58.56 -36.91 29.69
CA TYR A 3 57.49 -36.05 30.20
C TYR A 3 57.61 -34.68 29.53
N LEU A 4 56.51 -34.15 28.99
CA LEU A 4 56.41 -32.75 28.59
C LEU A 4 55.49 -32.01 29.57
N THR A 5 56.11 -31.13 30.34
CA THR A 5 55.52 -30.28 31.38
C THR A 5 54.67 -29.16 30.77
N LEU A 6 53.40 -29.08 31.20
CA LEU A 6 52.51 -27.93 31.03
C LEU A 6 52.98 -26.77 31.91
N ALA A 7 53.22 -25.60 31.32
CA ALA A 7 53.36 -24.35 32.05
C ALA A 7 52.05 -23.55 31.92
N ALA A 8 51.33 -23.39 33.03
CA ALA A 8 50.14 -22.57 33.13
C ALA A 8 50.55 -21.10 33.33
N ILE A 9 50.21 -20.23 32.39
CA ILE A 9 50.37 -18.78 32.51
C ILE A 9 49.06 -18.23 33.08
N SER A 10 49.10 -17.83 34.34
CA SER A 10 47.99 -17.20 35.05
C SER A 10 48.00 -15.69 34.78
N ALA A 11 47.13 -15.21 33.91
CA ALA A 11 46.94 -13.78 33.67
C ALA A 11 45.97 -13.20 34.71
N PHE A 12 46.44 -12.25 35.50
CA PHE A 12 45.60 -11.42 36.38
C PHE A 12 44.81 -10.43 35.52
N VAL A 13 43.48 -10.57 35.48
CA VAL A 13 42.57 -9.58 34.92
C VAL A 13 42.19 -8.60 36.03
N SER A 14 42.71 -7.38 35.94
CA SER A 14 42.29 -6.26 36.80
C SER A 14 40.92 -5.77 36.36
N VAL A 15 39.90 -6.03 37.17
CA VAL A 15 38.55 -5.45 36.99
C VAL A 15 38.57 -4.04 37.57
N ALA A 16 38.69 -3.02 36.72
CA ALA A 16 38.47 -1.65 37.11
C ALA A 16 36.96 -1.40 37.27
N ALA A 17 36.50 -1.23 38.52
CA ALA A 17 35.14 -0.82 38.82
C ALA A 17 34.95 0.64 38.38
N SER A 18 34.26 0.83 37.25
CA SER A 18 33.83 2.14 36.78
C SER A 18 32.63 2.59 37.63
N ALA A 19 32.85 3.59 38.50
CA ALA A 19 31.76 4.23 39.23
C ALA A 19 30.95 5.08 38.24
N ALA A 20 29.80 4.56 37.83
CA ALA A 20 28.84 5.32 37.03
C ALA A 20 28.28 6.47 37.87
N LEU A 21 28.52 7.71 37.42
CA LEU A 21 27.86 8.89 37.97
C LEU A 21 26.34 8.81 37.68
N PRO A 22 25.48 9.26 38.60
CA PRO A 22 24.05 9.34 38.35
C PRO A 22 23.79 10.34 37.22
N VAL A 23 23.44 9.84 36.03
CA VAL A 23 22.94 10.65 34.93
C VAL A 23 21.54 11.12 35.34
N LEU A 24 21.39 12.43 35.55
CA LEU A 24 20.10 13.06 35.76
C LEU A 24 19.35 13.01 34.42
N VAL A 25 18.47 12.02 34.25
CA VAL A 25 17.58 11.93 33.10
C VAL A 25 16.45 12.91 33.33
N THR A 26 16.56 14.11 32.76
CA THR A 26 15.43 15.02 32.65
C THR A 26 14.48 14.43 31.60
N GLU A 27 13.37 13.82 32.02
CA GLU A 27 12.30 13.43 31.11
C GLU A 27 11.72 14.69 30.46
N VAL A 28 12.19 14.99 29.25
CA VAL A 28 11.53 15.96 28.38
C VAL A 28 10.31 15.24 27.83
N SER A 29 9.17 15.41 28.51
CA SER A 29 7.85 15.07 27.99
C SER A 29 7.62 15.92 26.74
N HIS A 30 7.94 15.37 25.58
CA HIS A 30 7.49 15.92 24.33
C HIS A 30 6.03 15.53 24.23
N ASP A 31 5.13 16.49 24.48
CA ASP A 31 3.74 16.34 24.04
C ASP A 31 3.79 16.14 22.53
N VAL A 32 3.70 14.88 22.11
CA VAL A 32 3.53 14.50 20.73
C VAL A 32 2.13 14.98 20.37
N VAL A 33 2.03 16.21 19.88
CA VAL A 33 0.81 16.71 19.26
C VAL A 33 0.55 15.80 18.06
N SER A 34 -0.37 14.85 18.21
CA SER A 34 -0.86 14.06 17.09
C SER A 34 -1.25 15.05 15.98
N PRO A 35 -0.73 14.91 14.76
CA PRO A 35 -1.11 15.78 13.67
C PRO A 35 -2.64 15.72 13.54
N THR A 36 -3.28 16.89 13.54
CA THR A 36 -4.72 16.98 13.28
C THR A 36 -4.95 16.43 11.88
N VAL A 37 -5.52 15.23 11.78
CA VAL A 37 -5.95 14.67 10.50
C VAL A 37 -7.13 15.52 10.05
N THR A 38 -6.90 16.42 9.10
CA THR A 38 -7.99 17.15 8.45
C THR A 38 -8.83 16.12 7.72
N GLU A 39 -10.08 15.94 8.16
CA GLU A 39 -11.03 15.05 7.50
C GLU A 39 -11.14 15.49 6.03
N PRO A 40 -11.04 14.54 5.07
CA PRO A 40 -11.24 14.86 3.66
C PRO A 40 -12.62 15.51 3.47
N PRO A 41 -12.74 16.54 2.63
CA PRO A 41 -14.04 17.16 2.38
C PRO A 41 -15.04 16.14 1.83
N SER A 42 -16.30 16.23 2.27
CA SER A 42 -17.33 15.27 1.87
C SER A 42 -17.48 15.21 0.33
N PRO A 43 -17.78 14.03 -0.26
CA PRO A 43 -17.98 13.87 -1.71
C PRO A 43 -18.98 14.86 -2.33
N THR A 44 -20.00 15.25 -1.55
CA THR A 44 -21.03 16.22 -1.96
C THR A 44 -20.49 17.63 -2.18
N ALA A 45 -19.37 18.00 -1.55
CA ALA A 45 -18.72 19.29 -1.76
C ALA A 45 -18.03 19.35 -3.14
N TRP A 46 -17.46 18.24 -3.60
CA TRP A 46 -16.78 18.15 -4.89
C TRP A 46 -17.73 18.13 -6.08
N ALA A 47 -18.85 17.40 -5.96
CA ALA A 47 -19.82 17.25 -7.05
C ALA A 47 -20.41 18.59 -7.53
N ARG A 48 -20.45 19.63 -6.69
CA ARG A 48 -21.03 20.95 -7.04
C ARG A 48 -20.15 21.78 -7.99
N ALA A 49 -18.86 21.46 -8.12
CA ALA A 49 -17.93 22.21 -8.95
C ALA A 49 -17.90 21.72 -10.42
N LEU A 50 -18.62 20.64 -10.73
CA LEU A 50 -18.48 19.92 -12.00
C LEU A 50 -19.58 20.28 -13.00
N PRO A 51 -19.28 20.20 -14.32
CA PRO A 51 -20.30 20.31 -15.34
C PRO A 51 -21.44 19.29 -15.12
N PRO A 52 -22.68 19.55 -15.56
CA PRO A 52 -23.85 18.72 -15.26
C PRO A 52 -23.76 17.24 -15.65
N ARG A 53 -22.87 16.85 -16.59
CA ARG A 53 -22.62 15.46 -16.97
C ARG A 53 -21.55 14.75 -16.12
N GLN A 54 -20.83 15.51 -15.29
CA GLN A 54 -19.82 15.06 -14.34
C GLN A 54 -20.27 15.24 -12.89
N ASN A 55 -21.56 15.52 -12.65
CA ASN A 55 -22.09 15.74 -11.30
C ASN A 55 -22.07 14.50 -10.40
N GLN A 56 -21.60 13.37 -10.93
CA GLN A 56 -21.39 12.14 -10.18
C GLN A 56 -19.89 11.97 -9.96
N VAL A 57 -19.53 11.66 -8.71
CA VAL A 57 -18.17 11.45 -8.26
C VAL A 57 -18.17 10.21 -7.39
N VAL A 58 -17.22 9.31 -7.62
CA VAL A 58 -16.91 8.21 -6.71
C VAL A 58 -15.59 8.51 -6.01
N THR A 59 -15.47 8.13 -4.73
CA THR A 59 -14.23 8.29 -3.97
C THR A 59 -13.42 7.01 -4.02
N MET A 60 -12.12 7.12 -4.31
CA MET A 60 -11.15 6.05 -4.14
C MET A 60 -10.20 6.39 -2.99
N THR A 61 -10.12 5.53 -2.00
CA THR A 61 -9.19 5.62 -0.88
C THR A 61 -8.07 4.62 -1.09
N ILE A 62 -6.82 5.03 -0.89
CA ILE A 62 -5.63 4.18 -1.02
C ILE A 62 -4.87 4.26 0.30
N VAL A 63 -4.70 3.12 0.96
CA VAL A 63 -4.03 3.02 2.25
C VAL A 63 -2.72 2.28 2.06
N ASN A 64 -1.60 2.93 2.35
CA ASN A 64 -0.31 2.26 2.42
C ASN A 64 -0.18 1.54 3.77
N SER A 65 -0.53 0.26 3.81
CA SER A 65 -0.40 -0.57 5.03
C SER A 65 0.96 -1.28 5.14
N MET A 66 1.92 -0.91 4.27
CA MET A 66 3.30 -1.33 4.40
C MET A 66 3.96 -0.65 5.60
N GLY A 67 4.93 -1.33 6.21
CA GLY A 67 5.80 -0.73 7.24
C GLY A 67 6.82 0.27 6.70
N ALA A 68 6.75 0.65 5.42
CA ALA A 68 7.67 1.54 4.75
C ALA A 68 6.93 2.42 3.71
N ALA A 69 7.58 3.50 3.27
CA ALA A 69 7.02 4.36 2.23
C ALA A 69 7.00 3.64 0.88
N VAL A 70 5.92 3.76 0.11
CA VAL A 70 5.81 3.21 -1.26
C VAL A 70 5.93 4.34 -2.28
N SER A 71 6.30 4.00 -3.51
CA SER A 71 6.27 4.95 -4.64
C SER A 71 4.97 4.74 -5.41
N THR A 72 4.27 5.79 -5.80
CA THR A 72 3.07 5.69 -6.64
C THR A 72 3.12 6.63 -7.85
N SER A 73 2.44 6.26 -8.93
CA SER A 73 2.27 7.11 -10.11
C SER A 73 0.87 6.91 -10.68
N HIS A 74 0.15 8.01 -10.85
CA HIS A 74 -1.17 8.02 -11.47
C HIS A 74 -1.09 8.22 -12.98
N GLN A 75 -1.93 7.50 -13.70
CA GLN A 75 -2.05 7.62 -15.14
C GLN A 75 -3.50 7.58 -15.59
N LEU A 76 -3.82 8.49 -16.51
CA LEU A 76 -5.13 8.59 -17.13
C LEU A 76 -5.18 7.77 -18.41
N GLY A 77 -6.29 7.09 -18.64
CA GLY A 77 -6.59 6.48 -19.93
C GLY A 77 -7.02 7.55 -20.94
N GLY A 78 -6.25 7.74 -22.01
CA GLY A 78 -6.62 8.57 -23.16
C GLY A 78 -7.14 9.97 -22.79
N VAL A 79 -8.43 10.22 -23.09
CA VAL A 79 -9.12 11.51 -22.84
C VAL A 79 -9.96 11.50 -21.56
N ALA A 80 -9.70 10.57 -20.64
CA ALA A 80 -10.37 10.51 -19.36
C ALA A 80 -10.23 11.86 -18.61
N PRO A 81 -11.30 12.31 -17.93
CA PRO A 81 -11.19 13.45 -17.03
C PRO A 81 -10.20 13.16 -15.90
N THR A 82 -9.43 14.19 -15.53
CA THR A 82 -8.50 14.14 -14.38
C THR A 82 -9.27 13.96 -13.07
N VAL A 83 -8.61 13.40 -12.05
CA VAL A 83 -9.10 13.41 -10.66
C VAL A 83 -9.40 14.86 -10.23
N ILE A 84 -10.53 15.08 -9.56
CA ILE A 84 -11.05 16.43 -9.26
C ILE A 84 -10.48 16.99 -7.97
N ALA A 85 -10.20 16.10 -7.01
CA ALA A 85 -9.74 16.44 -5.68
C ALA A 85 -9.01 15.25 -5.06
N GLY A 86 -8.21 15.55 -4.03
CA GLY A 86 -7.18 14.64 -3.54
C GLY A 86 -5.81 15.04 -4.07
N GLY A 87 -4.74 14.73 -3.32
CA GLY A 87 -3.42 14.64 -3.95
C GLY A 87 -3.50 13.63 -5.09
N THR A 88 -2.70 13.75 -6.15
CA THR A 88 -2.83 12.91 -7.35
C THR A 88 -2.60 11.42 -7.09
N GLY A 89 -2.29 11.02 -5.85
CA GLY A 89 -1.82 9.69 -5.54
C GLY A 89 -0.50 9.38 -6.23
N SER A 90 0.21 10.37 -6.78
CA SER A 90 1.55 10.22 -7.36
C SER A 90 2.61 10.72 -6.38
N GLY A 91 3.76 10.06 -6.39
CA GLY A 91 4.89 10.35 -5.52
C GLY A 91 5.03 9.34 -4.39
N PRO A 92 5.89 9.61 -3.40
CA PRO A 92 6.02 8.74 -2.24
C PRO A 92 4.78 8.82 -1.35
N MET A 93 4.25 7.68 -0.91
CA MET A 93 3.29 7.57 0.20
C MET A 93 4.00 6.97 1.41
N ALA A 94 4.08 7.69 2.52
CA ALA A 94 4.67 7.22 3.76
C ALA A 94 3.94 5.97 4.32
N ALA A 95 4.58 5.26 5.25
CA ALA A 95 3.95 4.13 5.94
C ALA A 95 2.68 4.60 6.66
N ASN A 96 1.58 3.84 6.52
CA ASN A 96 0.24 4.16 7.03
C ASN A 96 -0.40 5.42 6.43
N GLU A 97 0.20 6.03 5.40
CA GLU A 97 -0.41 7.16 4.71
C GLU A 97 -1.65 6.73 3.94
N THR A 98 -2.65 7.60 3.91
CA THR A 98 -3.88 7.43 3.15
C THR A 98 -4.01 8.53 2.11
N ALA A 99 -4.14 8.15 0.84
CA ALA A 99 -4.52 9.04 -0.25
C ALA A 99 -6.00 8.87 -0.57
N ILE A 100 -6.69 9.96 -0.92
CA ILE A 100 -8.12 9.94 -1.23
C ILE A 100 -8.32 10.72 -2.53
N LEU A 101 -8.91 10.08 -3.53
CA LEU A 101 -9.12 10.59 -4.88
C LEU A 101 -10.62 10.74 -5.15
N ALA A 102 -11.00 11.85 -5.78
CA ALA A 102 -12.34 12.10 -6.27
C ALA A 102 -12.41 11.83 -7.79
N LEU A 103 -13.01 10.70 -8.18
CA LEU A 103 -13.08 10.24 -9.57
C LEU A 103 -14.37 10.74 -10.26
N PRO A 104 -14.29 11.60 -11.29
CA PRO A 104 -15.46 12.07 -12.04
C PRO A 104 -16.08 10.98 -12.92
N SER A 105 -17.37 11.11 -13.23
CA SER A 105 -17.97 10.36 -14.34
C SER A 105 -17.18 10.53 -15.64
N GLY A 106 -16.92 9.41 -16.33
CA GLY A 106 -16.06 9.29 -17.50
C GLY A 106 -14.61 8.90 -17.17
N TYR A 107 -14.21 8.92 -15.89
CA TYR A 107 -12.85 8.57 -15.46
C TYR A 107 -12.51 7.13 -15.82
N HIS A 108 -11.30 6.91 -16.31
CA HIS A 108 -10.64 5.61 -16.36
C HIS A 108 -9.14 5.82 -16.34
N GLY A 109 -8.42 4.96 -15.63
CA GLY A 109 -6.98 5.06 -15.46
C GLY A 109 -6.46 4.08 -14.42
N GLY A 110 -5.17 4.21 -14.09
CA GLY A 110 -4.53 3.33 -13.14
C GLY A 110 -3.51 4.04 -12.26
N ILE A 111 -3.12 3.37 -11.18
CA ILE A 111 -2.12 3.82 -10.22
C ILE A 111 -1.08 2.71 -10.11
N ALA A 112 0.11 3.00 -10.64
CA ALA A 112 1.26 2.14 -10.46
C ALA A 112 1.80 2.29 -9.04
N VAL A 113 2.04 1.17 -8.37
CA VAL A 113 2.54 1.11 -7.00
C VAL A 113 3.89 0.39 -7.01
N GLY A 114 4.88 0.94 -6.33
CA GLY A 114 6.27 0.50 -6.41
C GLY A 114 6.92 0.37 -5.04
N ARG A 115 8.00 -0.41 -5.01
CA ARG A 115 8.72 -0.71 -3.78
C ARG A 115 9.38 0.55 -3.18
N PRO A 116 9.55 0.59 -1.84
CA PRO A 116 10.21 1.70 -1.16
C PRO A 116 11.57 2.06 -1.75
N GLY A 117 11.77 3.34 -2.08
CA GLY A 117 13.05 3.85 -2.58
C GLY A 117 13.46 3.33 -3.96
N LYS A 118 12.54 2.71 -4.70
CA LYS A 118 12.76 2.24 -6.06
C LYS A 118 12.05 3.14 -7.06
N LYS A 119 12.65 3.22 -8.26
CA LYS A 119 12.04 3.85 -9.42
C LYS A 119 10.81 3.02 -9.81
N LEU A 120 9.72 3.69 -10.17
CA LEU A 120 8.60 3.01 -10.81
C LEU A 120 9.01 2.59 -12.22
N THR A 121 8.47 1.45 -12.66
CA THR A 121 8.72 0.84 -13.96
C THR A 121 7.39 0.39 -14.54
N ASP A 122 7.39 -0.03 -15.80
CA ASP A 122 6.18 -0.54 -16.45
C ASP A 122 5.66 -1.84 -15.84
N ALA A 123 6.49 -2.57 -15.07
CA ALA A 123 6.15 -3.83 -14.40
C ALA A 123 5.66 -3.65 -12.95
N ALA A 124 5.37 -2.42 -12.52
CA ALA A 124 4.76 -2.16 -11.22
C ALA A 124 3.39 -2.83 -11.07
N SER A 125 3.02 -3.23 -9.84
CA SER A 125 1.64 -3.60 -9.52
C SER A 125 0.70 -2.41 -9.79
N LEU A 126 -0.50 -2.67 -10.32
CA LEU A 126 -1.44 -1.63 -10.74
C LEU A 126 -2.76 -1.72 -9.95
N ILE A 127 -3.27 -0.56 -9.51
CA ILE A 127 -4.69 -0.37 -9.19
C ILE A 127 -5.31 0.23 -10.44
N GLU A 128 -6.22 -0.48 -11.10
CA GLU A 128 -6.97 0.06 -12.23
C GLU A 128 -8.39 0.41 -11.78
N SER A 129 -8.94 1.48 -12.33
CA SER A 129 -10.32 1.86 -12.03
C SER A 129 -10.96 2.64 -13.15
N SER A 130 -12.28 2.54 -13.22
CA SER A 130 -13.10 3.33 -14.10
C SER A 130 -14.39 3.74 -13.41
N PHE A 131 -14.96 4.86 -13.84
CA PHE A 131 -16.27 5.33 -13.43
C PHE A 131 -17.01 5.82 -14.67
N VAL A 132 -17.55 4.87 -15.43
CA VAL A 132 -18.03 5.09 -16.81
C VAL A 132 -19.42 4.50 -17.01
N ASP A 133 -20.22 5.10 -17.89
CA ASP A 133 -21.53 4.58 -18.27
C ASP A 133 -21.39 3.57 -19.41
N LEU A 134 -21.18 2.30 -19.05
CA LEU A 134 -21.06 1.22 -20.03
C LEU A 134 -22.39 0.86 -20.68
N SER A 135 -23.50 1.17 -20.02
CA SER A 135 -24.86 0.80 -20.46
C SER A 135 -25.50 1.80 -21.43
N GLY A 136 -24.95 3.02 -21.51
CA GLY A 136 -25.55 4.14 -22.23
C GLY A 136 -26.81 4.72 -21.56
N GLN A 137 -27.09 4.37 -20.30
CA GLN A 137 -28.29 4.78 -19.57
C GLN A 137 -28.11 6.06 -18.73
N GLY A 138 -26.97 6.74 -18.86
CA GLY A 138 -26.60 7.92 -18.09
C GLY A 138 -26.22 7.62 -16.64
N LYS A 139 -25.88 6.36 -16.33
CA LYS A 139 -25.49 5.92 -14.98
C LYS A 139 -24.08 5.33 -15.03
N PRO A 140 -23.03 6.13 -14.77
CA PRO A 140 -21.70 5.59 -14.62
C PRO A 140 -21.64 4.59 -13.47
N GLN A 141 -20.86 3.55 -13.69
CA GLN A 141 -20.61 2.47 -12.73
C GLN A 141 -19.13 2.47 -12.40
N ALA A 142 -18.83 2.36 -11.12
CA ALA A 142 -17.47 2.30 -10.62
C ALA A 142 -16.97 0.86 -10.70
N TYR A 143 -15.82 0.69 -11.33
CA TYR A 143 -15.09 -0.57 -11.39
C TYR A 143 -13.69 -0.35 -10.84
N ALA A 144 -13.17 -1.35 -10.15
CA ALA A 144 -11.79 -1.41 -9.74
C ALA A 144 -11.28 -2.83 -9.94
N ASP A 145 -10.01 -2.93 -10.28
CA ASP A 145 -9.26 -4.17 -10.31
C ASP A 145 -7.82 -3.94 -9.85
N VAL A 146 -7.19 -5.01 -9.38
CA VAL A 146 -5.76 -5.04 -9.14
C VAL A 146 -5.14 -5.94 -10.19
N SER A 147 -4.13 -5.41 -10.86
CA SER A 147 -3.53 -6.04 -12.01
C SER A 147 -2.03 -6.22 -11.80
N PHE A 148 -1.61 -7.47 -11.99
CA PHE A 148 -0.23 -7.91 -12.10
C PHE A 148 0.10 -8.34 -13.53
N VAL A 149 -0.72 -7.93 -14.51
CA VAL A 149 -0.53 -8.25 -15.93
C VAL A 149 0.81 -7.75 -16.42
N ASN A 150 1.23 -6.54 -16.03
CA ASN A 150 2.53 -6.02 -16.44
C ASN A 150 3.69 -6.56 -15.58
N GLY A 151 3.41 -6.85 -14.31
CA GLY A 151 4.37 -7.32 -13.33
C GLY A 151 3.88 -7.15 -11.89
N PHE A 152 4.75 -7.47 -10.93
CA PHE A 152 4.45 -7.39 -9.51
C PHE A 152 5.57 -6.70 -8.74
N SER A 153 5.22 -5.67 -7.98
CA SER A 153 6.13 -4.93 -7.10
C SER A 153 5.76 -5.10 -5.63
N LEU A 154 4.45 -5.04 -5.31
CA LEU A 154 3.89 -5.09 -3.97
C LEU A 154 2.50 -5.76 -3.96
N PRO A 155 2.13 -6.43 -2.86
CA PRO A 155 0.80 -6.99 -2.64
C PRO A 155 -0.23 -5.91 -2.36
N MET A 156 -1.46 -6.10 -2.85
CA MET A 156 -2.52 -5.09 -2.76
C MET A 156 -3.89 -5.69 -3.05
N VAL A 157 -4.92 -5.14 -2.40
CA VAL A 157 -6.33 -5.52 -2.55
C VAL A 157 -7.19 -4.27 -2.65
N CYS A 158 -8.33 -4.36 -3.31
CA CYS A 158 -9.36 -3.32 -3.30
C CYS A 158 -10.69 -3.89 -2.82
N SER A 159 -11.44 -3.05 -2.12
CA SER A 159 -12.71 -3.36 -1.48
C SER A 159 -13.78 -2.34 -1.83
N CYS A 160 -15.02 -2.81 -1.88
CA CYS A 160 -16.22 -2.01 -2.05
C CYS A 160 -17.17 -2.37 -0.91
N ASP A 161 -17.71 -1.37 -0.20
CA ASP A 161 -18.50 -1.55 1.02
C ASP A 161 -17.84 -2.51 2.04
N ASN A 162 -16.53 -2.34 2.25
CA ASN A 162 -15.67 -3.15 3.14
C ASN A 162 -15.54 -4.63 2.77
N THR A 163 -16.00 -5.04 1.59
CA THR A 163 -15.81 -6.38 1.06
C THR A 163 -14.69 -6.36 0.04
N VAL A 164 -13.66 -7.19 0.20
CA VAL A 164 -12.59 -7.32 -0.80
C VAL A 164 -13.20 -7.87 -2.08
N VAL A 165 -13.05 -7.13 -3.18
CA VAL A 165 -13.60 -7.49 -4.49
C VAL A 165 -12.52 -7.95 -5.47
N THR A 166 -11.27 -7.50 -5.29
CA THR A 166 -10.15 -7.78 -6.21
C THR A 166 -8.81 -7.58 -5.52
N GLY A 167 -7.77 -8.14 -6.10
CA GLY A 167 -6.38 -8.12 -5.66
C GLY A 167 -5.98 -9.30 -4.81
N CYS A 168 -4.72 -9.28 -4.41
CA CYS A 168 -4.03 -10.33 -3.68
C CYS A 168 -3.07 -9.70 -2.68
N ASN A 169 -3.18 -10.07 -1.41
CA ASN A 169 -2.31 -9.53 -0.35
C ASN A 169 -1.05 -10.39 -0.12
N ILE A 170 -0.76 -11.37 -0.99
CA ILE A 170 0.37 -12.29 -0.86
C ILE A 170 1.67 -11.65 -1.36
N ASP A 171 2.74 -11.70 -0.55
CA ASP A 171 4.08 -11.35 -1.00
C ASP A 171 4.68 -12.47 -1.85
N MET A 172 4.51 -12.39 -3.18
CA MET A 172 4.99 -13.41 -4.11
C MET A 172 6.53 -13.52 -4.13
N PHE A 173 7.27 -12.47 -3.77
CA PHE A 173 8.73 -12.56 -3.60
C PHE A 173 9.14 -13.40 -2.38
N ALA A 174 8.26 -13.54 -1.38
CA ALA A 174 8.51 -14.39 -0.23
C ALA A 174 8.19 -15.88 -0.50
N LEU A 175 7.37 -16.16 -1.51
CA LEU A 175 6.95 -17.52 -1.85
C LEU A 175 7.77 -18.13 -2.99
N ASN A 176 8.09 -17.32 -4.00
CA ASN A 176 8.65 -17.78 -5.27
C ASN A 176 9.87 -16.94 -5.69
N THR A 177 10.69 -17.51 -6.58
CA THR A 177 11.78 -16.79 -7.23
C THR A 177 11.28 -16.14 -8.52
N CYS A 178 11.32 -14.81 -8.60
CA CYS A 178 11.07 -14.12 -9.85
C CYS A 178 12.23 -14.36 -10.84
N GLN A 179 11.92 -14.75 -12.07
CA GLN A 179 12.93 -15.00 -13.10
C GLN A 179 13.46 -13.72 -13.76
N ASP A 180 12.67 -12.66 -13.78
CA ASP A 180 13.00 -11.40 -14.45
C ASP A 180 12.60 -10.21 -13.58
N VAL A 181 13.58 -9.62 -12.90
CA VAL A 181 13.38 -8.47 -12.01
C VAL A 181 13.99 -7.23 -12.66
N ASP A 182 13.21 -6.18 -12.79
CA ASP A 182 13.67 -4.92 -13.39
C ASP A 182 14.46 -4.02 -12.41
N ASP A 183 14.87 -2.83 -12.88
CA ASP A 183 15.61 -1.85 -12.09
C ASP A 183 14.78 -1.22 -10.95
N GLY A 184 13.44 -1.27 -11.07
CA GLY A 184 12.47 -0.91 -10.04
C GLY A 184 12.29 -1.99 -8.96
N GLY A 185 12.87 -3.16 -9.15
CA GLY A 185 12.71 -4.30 -8.25
C GLY A 185 11.32 -4.92 -8.34
N ALA A 186 10.62 -4.74 -9.47
CA ALA A 186 9.38 -5.43 -9.79
C ALA A 186 9.67 -6.69 -10.60
N CYS A 187 8.86 -7.72 -10.43
CA CYS A 187 8.92 -8.95 -11.22
C CYS A 187 8.15 -8.74 -12.52
N ILE A 188 8.83 -8.82 -13.66
CA ILE A 188 8.21 -8.72 -14.97
C ILE A 188 7.33 -9.94 -15.20
N ASN A 189 6.08 -9.69 -15.59
CA ASN A 189 5.19 -10.76 -16.01
C ASN A 189 5.44 -11.08 -17.49
N THR A 190 5.99 -12.25 -17.77
CA THR A 190 6.30 -12.68 -19.14
C THR A 190 5.04 -12.91 -19.99
N ALA A 191 3.88 -13.11 -19.36
CA ALA A 191 2.60 -13.26 -20.05
C ALA A 191 2.04 -11.93 -20.58
N ARG A 192 2.59 -10.76 -20.18
CA ARG A 192 2.10 -9.42 -20.55
C ARG A 192 2.05 -9.12 -22.05
N SER A 193 2.81 -9.87 -22.86
CA SER A 193 2.87 -9.69 -24.31
C SER A 193 1.82 -10.50 -25.08
N ASP A 194 1.17 -11.48 -24.43
CA ASP A 194 0.24 -12.39 -25.09
C ASP A 194 -1.21 -11.95 -24.89
N SER A 195 -1.57 -10.85 -25.55
CA SER A 195 -2.81 -10.11 -25.32
C SER A 195 -4.13 -10.88 -25.55
N TYR A 196 -4.09 -12.10 -26.10
CA TYR A 196 -5.30 -12.86 -26.43
C TYR A 196 -5.20 -14.38 -26.27
N ALA A 197 -4.04 -14.96 -25.97
CA ALA A 197 -4.01 -16.37 -25.62
C ALA A 197 -4.60 -16.56 -24.22
N LYS A 198 -5.37 -17.64 -24.04
CA LYS A 198 -5.62 -18.21 -22.71
C LYS A 198 -4.31 -18.85 -22.25
N VAL A 199 -3.44 -18.03 -21.68
CA VAL A 199 -2.19 -18.46 -21.06
C VAL A 199 -2.39 -18.50 -19.56
N ASP A 200 -2.00 -19.61 -18.96
CA ASP A 200 -1.89 -19.72 -17.51
C ASP A 200 -0.82 -18.73 -17.00
N PRO A 201 -0.95 -18.22 -15.77
CA PRO A 201 0.05 -17.32 -15.20
C PRO A 201 1.38 -18.05 -15.02
N PRO A 202 2.53 -17.37 -15.17
CA PRO A 202 3.82 -17.94 -14.77
C PRO A 202 3.80 -18.32 -13.28
N ASP A 203 4.56 -19.36 -12.89
CA ASP A 203 4.59 -19.90 -11.51
C ASP A 203 4.71 -18.84 -10.40
N PHE A 204 5.46 -17.75 -10.68
CA PHE A 204 5.60 -16.63 -9.74
C PHE A 204 4.24 -16.00 -9.37
N PHE A 205 3.33 -15.88 -10.34
CA PHE A 205 2.03 -15.20 -10.24
C PHE A 205 0.86 -16.11 -9.85
N VAL A 206 1.00 -17.44 -10.01
CA VAL A 206 -0.02 -18.45 -9.65
C VAL A 206 -0.67 -18.24 -8.27
N PRO A 207 0.05 -17.84 -7.20
CA PRO A 207 -0.58 -17.63 -5.89
C PRO A 207 -1.71 -16.57 -5.88
N CYS A 208 -1.73 -15.68 -6.86
CA CYS A 208 -2.70 -14.58 -6.96
C CYS A 208 -3.65 -14.70 -8.15
N GLU A 209 -3.60 -15.80 -8.90
CA GLU A 209 -4.52 -16.11 -9.99
C GLU A 209 -5.99 -16.00 -9.55
N HIS A 210 -6.84 -15.41 -10.40
CA HIS A 210 -8.26 -15.17 -10.17
C HIS A 210 -8.60 -14.21 -9.01
N ALA A 211 -7.64 -13.86 -8.17
CA ALA A 211 -7.79 -12.83 -7.14
C ALA A 211 -7.40 -11.46 -7.70
N ALA A 212 -6.32 -11.40 -8.49
CA ALA A 212 -5.84 -10.26 -9.24
C ALA A 212 -5.59 -10.68 -10.70
N TYR A 213 -5.64 -9.74 -11.66
CA TYR A 213 -5.30 -10.10 -13.04
C TYR A 213 -3.83 -10.50 -13.12
N THR A 214 -3.57 -11.77 -13.37
CA THR A 214 -2.20 -12.29 -13.53
C THR A 214 -1.84 -12.57 -14.99
N TRP A 215 -2.80 -12.42 -15.91
CA TRP A 215 -2.62 -12.34 -17.36
C TRP A 215 -3.80 -11.57 -17.98
N PRO A 216 -3.71 -11.12 -19.25
CA PRO A 216 -4.73 -10.24 -19.84
C PRO A 216 -6.15 -10.82 -19.94
N SER A 217 -6.32 -12.14 -19.86
CA SER A 217 -7.62 -12.82 -19.95
C SER A 217 -8.00 -13.54 -18.66
N ASP A 218 -7.48 -13.09 -17.51
CA ASP A 218 -7.87 -13.59 -16.19
C ASP A 218 -9.24 -13.04 -15.80
N ASP A 219 -10.26 -13.40 -16.59
CA ASP A 219 -11.61 -12.85 -16.45
C ASP A 219 -12.22 -13.18 -15.08
N ALA A 220 -11.71 -14.19 -14.37
CA ALA A 220 -12.12 -14.53 -13.01
C ALA A 220 -11.64 -13.52 -11.96
N ALA A 221 -10.55 -12.77 -12.23
CA ALA A 221 -10.10 -11.66 -11.40
C ALA A 221 -10.91 -10.38 -11.60
N THR A 222 -11.74 -10.33 -12.66
CA THR A 222 -12.68 -9.23 -12.88
C THR A 222 -13.62 -9.15 -11.70
N THR A 223 -13.76 -7.96 -11.14
CA THR A 223 -14.89 -7.72 -10.25
C THR A 223 -16.16 -7.88 -11.08
N ASN A 224 -17.00 -8.86 -10.75
CA ASN A 224 -18.43 -8.86 -11.17
C ASN A 224 -19.21 -7.71 -10.49
N GLY A 225 -18.49 -6.65 -10.12
CA GLY A 225 -18.80 -5.71 -9.05
C GLY A 225 -20.04 -4.89 -9.31
N GLY A 226 -20.58 -4.86 -10.54
CA GLY A 226 -21.82 -4.17 -10.85
C GLY A 226 -21.91 -2.81 -10.14
N ASP A 227 -23.05 -2.51 -9.54
CA ASP A 227 -23.28 -1.24 -8.84
C ASP A 227 -22.60 -1.13 -7.44
N THR A 228 -21.86 -2.15 -6.97
CA THR A 228 -21.39 -2.23 -5.56
C THR A 228 -20.29 -1.23 -5.21
N CYS A 229 -19.46 -0.83 -6.17
CA CYS A 229 -18.37 0.12 -5.92
C CYS A 229 -18.80 1.60 -6.07
N ASN A 230 -20.07 1.87 -6.39
CA ASN A 230 -20.57 3.23 -6.59
C ASN A 230 -20.56 4.08 -5.30
N ASN A 231 -20.53 3.45 -4.13
CA ASN A 231 -20.42 4.13 -2.84
C ASN A 231 -18.97 4.52 -2.48
N GLY A 232 -17.99 3.96 -3.19
CA GLY A 232 -16.57 4.18 -2.95
C GLY A 232 -15.75 2.91 -3.13
N ILE A 233 -14.47 3.12 -3.40
CA ILE A 233 -13.45 2.08 -3.53
C ILE A 233 -12.41 2.32 -2.45
N THR A 234 -11.99 1.27 -1.72
CA THR A 234 -10.87 1.34 -0.79
C THR A 234 -9.83 0.29 -1.15
N CYS A 235 -8.67 0.74 -1.59
CA CYS A 235 -7.51 -0.08 -1.89
C CYS A 235 -6.50 -0.03 -0.74
N CYS A 236 -5.94 -1.18 -0.40
CA CYS A 236 -4.95 -1.35 0.65
C CYS A 236 -3.70 -1.99 0.03
N ILE A 237 -2.54 -1.40 0.30
CA ILE A 237 -1.23 -1.88 -0.16
C ILE A 237 -0.51 -2.57 1.00
N GLY A 238 -0.14 -3.83 0.82
CA GLY A 238 0.64 -4.62 1.76
C GLY A 238 0.04 -5.96 2.16
N THR A 239 0.84 -6.77 2.85
CA THR A 239 0.45 -8.11 3.32
C THR A 239 -0.47 -8.08 4.55
N SER A 240 -0.56 -6.93 5.22
CA SER A 240 -1.46 -6.68 6.36
C SER A 240 -2.90 -6.39 5.94
N CYS A 241 -3.15 -6.22 4.64
CA CYS A 241 -4.48 -5.99 4.10
C CYS A 241 -5.38 -7.23 4.25
N ALA A 242 -6.70 -7.05 4.18
CA ALA A 242 -7.63 -8.17 4.22
C ALA A 242 -7.41 -9.11 3.02
N PRO A 243 -7.37 -10.44 3.23
CA PRO A 243 -7.18 -11.39 2.13
C PRO A 243 -8.38 -11.40 1.19
N ASN A 244 -8.13 -11.57 -0.11
CA ASN A 244 -9.19 -11.84 -1.07
C ASN A 244 -9.63 -13.31 -0.94
N PRO A 245 -10.92 -13.63 -0.72
CA PRO A 245 -11.37 -15.03 -0.61
C PRO A 245 -11.00 -15.93 -1.80
N ALA A 246 -10.76 -15.35 -2.99
CA ALA A 246 -10.31 -16.09 -4.17
C ALA A 246 -8.86 -16.58 -4.08
N GLN A 247 -7.98 -15.90 -3.33
CA GLN A 247 -6.55 -16.23 -3.28
C GLN A 247 -6.24 -17.49 -2.45
N ASP A 248 -7.12 -17.84 -1.51
CA ASP A 248 -6.93 -18.99 -0.60
C ASP A 248 -7.17 -20.33 -1.31
N GLN A 249 -7.88 -20.34 -2.44
CA GLN A 249 -8.20 -21.57 -3.18
C GLN A 249 -6.96 -22.24 -3.81
N ASN A 250 -5.92 -21.47 -4.15
CA ASN A 250 -4.71 -21.97 -4.81
C ASN A 250 -3.54 -22.23 -3.85
N SER A 251 -3.59 -21.73 -2.62
CA SER A 251 -2.50 -21.91 -1.64
C SER A 251 -2.38 -23.36 -1.11
N SER A 252 -3.46 -24.13 -1.18
CA SER A 252 -3.50 -25.53 -0.72
C SER A 252 -3.11 -26.58 -1.77
N SER A 253 -3.01 -26.24 -3.06
CA SER A 253 -2.67 -27.18 -4.13
C SER A 253 -1.18 -27.24 -4.45
N SER A 254 -0.41 -26.19 -4.17
CA SER A 254 1.03 -26.13 -4.50
C SER A 254 1.97 -26.70 -3.42
N ALA A 255 1.45 -27.16 -2.28
CA ALA A 255 2.27 -27.72 -1.19
C ALA A 255 2.61 -29.22 -1.35
N VAL A 256 2.24 -29.90 -2.44
CA VAL A 256 2.49 -31.35 -2.57
C VAL A 256 3.02 -31.74 -3.95
N SER A 257 4.34 -31.94 -4.04
CA SER A 257 4.90 -33.00 -4.90
C SER A 257 6.16 -33.61 -4.27
N GLY A 258 5.94 -34.27 -3.14
CA GLY A 258 6.94 -35.09 -2.46
C GLY A 258 6.34 -36.37 -1.86
N GLY A 259 5.39 -37.00 -2.56
CA GLY A 259 4.82 -38.26 -2.08
C GLY A 259 3.67 -38.76 -2.94
N ALA A 260 3.84 -39.94 -3.53
CA ALA A 260 2.75 -40.66 -4.17
C ALA A 260 1.73 -41.10 -3.09
N SER A 261 0.47 -40.67 -3.17
CA SER A 261 -0.69 -41.57 -3.02
C SER A 261 -2.05 -40.85 -3.14
N SER A 262 -2.95 -41.51 -3.86
CA SER A 262 -4.40 -41.62 -3.70
C SER A 262 -5.22 -40.41 -3.22
N TYR A 263 -6.02 -39.89 -4.14
CA TYR A 263 -7.17 -39.01 -3.93
C TYR A 263 -8.18 -39.60 -2.94
N SER A 264 -8.53 -38.85 -1.89
CA SER A 264 -9.72 -39.05 -1.08
C SER A 264 -10.34 -37.69 -0.79
N SER A 265 -11.51 -37.43 -1.36
CA SER A 265 -12.28 -36.21 -1.16
C SER A 265 -13.11 -36.34 0.13
N SER A 266 -12.76 -35.55 1.14
CA SER A 266 -13.63 -35.31 2.30
C SER A 266 -14.19 -33.89 2.23
N SER A 267 -15.51 -33.79 2.08
CA SER A 267 -16.23 -32.52 2.26
C SER A 267 -16.13 -32.07 3.71
N SER A 268 -15.89 -30.77 3.91
CA SER A 268 -15.97 -30.14 5.23
C SER A 268 -17.16 -29.20 5.25
N THR A 269 -18.22 -29.62 5.93
CA THR A 269 -19.33 -28.76 6.36
C THR A 269 -18.87 -27.88 7.53
N TYR A 270 -18.95 -26.57 7.36
CA TYR A 270 -18.77 -25.61 8.46
C TYR A 270 -20.03 -25.60 9.35
N SER A 271 -19.84 -25.76 10.66
CA SER A 271 -20.87 -25.52 11.67
C SER A 271 -20.45 -24.32 12.50
N TYR A 272 -21.30 -23.30 12.57
CA TYR A 272 -21.16 -22.17 13.49
C TYR A 272 -21.73 -22.54 14.87
N GLU A 273 -21.00 -22.25 15.94
CA GLU A 273 -21.59 -21.96 17.25
C GLU A 273 -20.99 -20.67 17.84
N PRO A 274 -21.79 -19.81 18.50
CA PRO A 274 -21.29 -18.61 19.16
C PRO A 274 -21.17 -18.80 20.67
N SER A 275 -20.15 -18.22 21.32
CA SER A 275 -20.29 -17.59 22.65
C SER A 275 -19.05 -16.81 23.08
N ALA A 276 -19.27 -15.88 24.00
CA ALA A 276 -18.47 -14.72 24.35
C ALA A 276 -17.62 -14.86 25.63
N THR A 277 -16.80 -13.81 25.85
CA THR A 277 -16.23 -13.25 27.10
C THR A 277 -14.73 -13.47 27.44
N ASN A 278 -14.11 -12.33 27.79
CA ASN A 278 -12.71 -11.92 28.10
C ASN A 278 -12.25 -12.39 29.53
N PRO A 279 -11.04 -12.09 30.10
CA PRO A 279 -9.82 -11.44 29.57
C PRO A 279 -8.42 -11.98 30.02
N ALA A 280 -7.39 -11.41 29.37
CA ALA A 280 -6.02 -11.05 29.83
C ALA A 280 -4.96 -12.11 30.22
N ALA A 281 -3.84 -12.10 29.49
CA ALA A 281 -2.48 -12.27 30.04
C ALA A 281 -1.44 -11.55 29.14
N ALA A 282 -0.47 -10.92 29.80
CA ALA A 282 0.49 -9.96 29.26
C ALA A 282 1.65 -10.60 28.46
N TYR A 283 2.13 -9.87 27.44
CA TYR A 283 3.46 -10.06 26.85
C TYR A 283 4.16 -8.70 26.75
N THR A 284 5.37 -8.61 27.30
CA THR A 284 6.32 -7.50 27.14
C THR A 284 7.13 -7.65 25.86
N PRO A 285 7.25 -6.62 25.00
CA PRO A 285 8.25 -6.59 23.95
C PRO A 285 9.51 -5.80 24.37
N THR A 286 10.65 -6.35 23.99
CA THR A 286 12.00 -5.78 24.07
C THR A 286 12.14 -4.58 23.12
N THR A 287 12.68 -3.46 23.62
CA THR A 287 12.89 -2.22 22.87
C THR A 287 14.13 -2.30 21.98
N TYR A 288 13.99 -1.94 20.70
CA TYR A 288 15.06 -1.59 19.78
C TYR A 288 15.15 -0.07 19.67
N THR A 289 16.36 0.50 19.74
CA THR A 289 16.61 1.94 19.52
C THR A 289 17.24 2.15 18.14
N PRO A 290 16.58 2.82 17.19
CA PRO A 290 17.25 3.30 15.99
C PRO A 290 17.92 4.66 16.24
N VAL A 291 19.12 4.83 15.68
CA VAL A 291 19.84 6.09 15.56
C VAL A 291 19.25 6.88 14.40
N THR A 292 18.78 8.09 14.64
CA THR A 292 18.39 9.05 13.59
C THR A 292 19.48 10.10 13.37
N THR A 293 19.94 10.21 12.13
CA THR A 293 20.71 11.36 11.65
C THR A 293 19.76 12.20 10.79
N SER A 294 19.52 13.47 11.15
CA SER A 294 18.75 14.39 10.30
C SER A 294 19.67 15.45 9.69
N THR A 295 19.73 15.51 8.38
CA THR A 295 20.19 16.68 7.62
C THR A 295 18.96 17.49 7.21
N ALA A 296 18.93 18.77 7.57
CA ALA A 296 17.83 19.68 7.25
C ALA A 296 17.90 20.14 5.78
N ALA A 297 16.74 20.15 5.10
CA ALA A 297 16.52 20.83 3.83
C ALA A 297 15.34 21.81 3.93
N ALA A 298 15.37 22.84 3.08
CA ALA A 298 14.72 24.14 3.20
C ALA A 298 13.19 24.11 3.39
N GLY A 299 12.69 24.93 4.33
CA GLY A 299 11.25 25.18 4.54
C GLY A 299 10.81 25.49 5.97
N ASN A 300 11.70 25.81 6.91
CA ASN A 300 11.35 25.87 8.33
C ASN A 300 10.32 26.95 8.71
N THR A 301 9.38 26.56 9.56
CA THR A 301 8.52 27.43 10.37
C THR A 301 9.37 28.35 11.24
N ALA A 302 9.15 29.66 11.15
CA ALA A 302 9.77 30.61 12.07
C ALA A 302 9.05 30.54 13.43
N VAL A 303 9.75 30.07 14.46
CA VAL A 303 9.29 30.14 15.85
C VAL A 303 9.94 31.36 16.50
N THR A 304 9.15 32.39 16.78
CA THR A 304 9.62 33.55 17.54
C THR A 304 9.19 33.38 18.98
N THR A 305 10.16 33.20 19.88
CA THR A 305 9.90 33.12 21.32
C THR A 305 10.30 34.46 21.94
N SER A 306 9.37 35.14 22.60
CA SER A 306 9.70 36.31 23.41
C SER A 306 9.47 35.99 24.88
N THR A 307 10.43 36.38 25.71
CA THR A 307 10.33 36.24 27.17
C THR A 307 10.42 37.64 27.74
N ALA A 308 9.36 38.09 28.39
CA ALA A 308 9.34 39.37 29.09
C ALA A 308 9.17 39.11 30.59
N PRO A 309 9.98 39.74 31.46
CA PRO A 309 9.79 39.63 32.89
C PRO A 309 8.53 40.40 33.30
N VAL A 310 7.60 39.72 33.99
CA VAL A 310 6.46 40.35 34.65
C VAL A 310 6.56 40.01 36.14
N GLY A 311 7.24 40.87 36.90
CA GLY A 311 7.56 40.62 38.31
C GLY A 311 8.53 39.45 38.51
N ASN A 312 8.34 38.66 39.58
CA ASN A 312 9.21 37.51 39.91
C ASN A 312 8.85 36.23 39.14
N THR A 313 8.05 36.31 38.08
CA THR A 313 7.65 35.14 37.27
C THR A 313 7.98 35.41 35.81
N ALA A 314 8.74 34.50 35.19
CA ALA A 314 8.96 34.53 33.75
C ALA A 314 7.71 34.00 33.05
N VAL A 315 7.14 34.79 32.15
CA VAL A 315 6.05 34.34 31.27
C VAL A 315 6.61 34.22 29.86
N THR A 316 6.55 33.00 29.31
CA THR A 316 6.98 32.70 27.95
C THR A 316 5.76 32.63 27.05
N THR A 317 5.73 33.48 26.02
CA THR A 317 4.65 33.47 25.03
C THR A 317 5.22 32.95 23.71
N THR A 318 4.72 31.80 23.27
CA THR A 318 5.08 31.22 21.97
C THR A 318 3.99 31.55 20.96
N VAL A 319 4.34 32.29 19.92
CA VAL A 319 3.43 32.57 18.80
C VAL A 319 3.82 31.68 17.63
N MET A 320 2.92 30.77 17.25
CA MET A 320 3.06 29.97 16.03
C MET A 320 2.30 30.67 14.89
N SER A 321 3.03 31.12 13.86
CA SER A 321 2.43 31.58 12.61
C SER A 321 2.62 30.52 11.53
N THR A 322 1.53 29.93 11.05
CA THR A 322 1.53 29.06 9.87
C THR A 322 1.54 29.90 8.60
N ALA A 323 2.64 29.83 7.84
CA ALA A 323 2.64 30.26 6.45
C ALA A 323 2.06 29.11 5.61
N THR A 324 0.93 29.34 4.94
CA THR A 324 0.39 28.40 3.95
C THR A 324 1.29 28.43 2.73
N ALA A 325 2.20 27.45 2.62
CA ALA A 325 2.93 27.22 1.38
C ALA A 325 2.02 26.45 0.42
N THR A 326 1.54 27.10 -0.62
CA THR A 326 1.00 26.41 -1.79
C THR A 326 2.17 25.71 -2.48
N ALA A 327 2.37 24.43 -2.20
CA ALA A 327 3.33 23.61 -2.92
C ALA A 327 2.78 23.36 -4.33
N THR A 328 3.23 24.16 -5.30
CA THR A 328 3.13 23.78 -6.70
C THR A 328 4.18 22.70 -6.94
N ALA A 329 3.79 21.44 -6.75
CA ALA A 329 4.60 20.32 -7.20
C ALA A 329 4.62 20.34 -8.74
N THR A 330 5.74 20.77 -9.32
CA THR A 330 6.06 20.49 -10.72
C THR A 330 6.37 19.00 -10.78
N ALA A 331 5.34 18.18 -11.00
CA ALA A 331 5.54 16.80 -11.40
C ALA A 331 6.26 16.83 -12.75
N ASP A 332 7.48 16.30 -12.80
CA ASP A 332 8.07 15.86 -14.05
C ASP A 332 7.18 14.72 -14.56
N PRO A 333 6.48 14.86 -15.70
CA PRO A 333 5.58 13.83 -16.23
C PRO A 333 6.37 12.65 -16.83
N GLY A 334 7.56 12.36 -16.28
CA GLY A 334 8.47 11.33 -16.74
C GLY A 334 7.70 10.08 -17.13
N GLU A 335 7.84 9.71 -18.40
CA GLU A 335 7.06 8.76 -19.20
C GLU A 335 7.13 7.31 -18.67
N CYS A 336 6.95 7.11 -17.37
CA CYS A 336 6.90 5.78 -16.83
C CYS A 336 5.49 5.22 -17.04
N CYS A 337 5.45 3.99 -17.54
CA CYS A 337 4.24 3.19 -17.72
C CYS A 337 3.33 3.64 -18.87
N GLN A 338 3.82 4.02 -20.05
CA GLN A 338 2.90 4.09 -21.20
C GLN A 338 2.22 2.71 -21.38
N TRP A 339 0.90 2.64 -21.16
CA TRP A 339 0.09 1.45 -21.38
C TRP A 339 0.19 1.10 -22.86
N GLY A 340 1.06 0.15 -23.19
CA GLY A 340 1.27 -0.31 -24.57
C GLY A 340 0.10 -1.14 -25.11
N GLY A 341 -0.81 -1.56 -24.23
CA GLY A 341 -2.13 -2.09 -24.60
C GLY A 341 -3.14 -0.97 -24.44
N GLY A 342 -3.89 -0.65 -25.50
CA GLY A 342 -5.08 0.18 -25.32
C GLY A 342 -5.95 -0.45 -24.24
N PHE A 343 -6.63 0.38 -23.44
CA PHE A 343 -7.82 0.01 -22.69
C PHE A 343 -8.90 -0.44 -23.69
N GLY A 344 -8.66 -1.52 -24.43
CA GLY A 344 -9.71 -2.30 -25.02
C GLY A 344 -10.39 -2.89 -23.82
N GLY A 345 -11.48 -2.26 -23.39
CA GLY A 345 -12.24 -2.69 -22.23
C GLY A 345 -12.30 -4.20 -22.28
N HIS A 346 -11.70 -4.84 -21.28
CA HIS A 346 -11.90 -6.26 -20.99
C HIS A 346 -13.35 -6.37 -20.53
N HIS A 347 -14.25 -6.21 -21.50
CA HIS A 347 -15.65 -6.49 -21.39
C HIS A 347 -15.70 -8.01 -21.32
N GLY A 348 -15.68 -8.54 -20.10
CA GLY A 348 -16.31 -9.83 -19.87
C GLY A 348 -17.68 -9.80 -20.56
N PRO A 349 -18.06 -10.86 -21.30
CA PRO A 349 -19.39 -10.91 -21.87
C PRO A 349 -20.44 -10.80 -20.76
N PRO A 350 -21.61 -10.18 -21.04
CA PRO A 350 -22.73 -10.13 -20.10
C PRO A 350 -23.22 -11.53 -19.69
#